data_AF-A0A1V6F960-F1
#
_entry.id   AF-A0A1V6F960-F1
#
_cell.length_a   1.000
_cell.length_b   1.000
_cell.length_c   1.000
_cell.angle_alpha   90.00
_cell.angle_beta   90.00
_cell.angle_gamma   90.00
#
_symmetry.space_group_name_H-M   'P 1'
#
loop_
_entity.id
_entity.type
_entity.pdbx_description
1 polymer ?
#
loop_
_entity_poly.entity_id
_entity_poly.type
_entity_poly.pdbx_seq_one_letter_code
_entity_poly.pdbx_strand_id
1 'polypeptide(L)'
;MIPRNEKFRLFTMHGVVQPPIGTEERIRNGLFMAGSLNLILGEDVTKKIRLAAYEMPLAKITTSGKRIDLFGYDKDHNPYIIELKTGDANDEIPEVIKQINRYESILNPILNDVEKAIKEQLFLDEFELTRDVKKIVLAPAKYYTKHDWKPHKNKGVLLCYLRKDKDLDGLAEEVSGEEGVSVYVYNKQDY
;
A
#
# COMPACT_ATOMS: atom_id res chain seq x y z
N MET A 1 17.95 -13.57 15.58
CA MET A 1 17.36 -12.82 14.45
C MET A 1 17.11 -11.41 14.96
N ILE A 2 17.79 -10.38 14.42
CA ILE A 2 17.59 -9.00 14.88
C ILE A 2 16.13 -8.60 14.56
N PRO A 3 15.36 -8.07 15.53
CA PRO A 3 14.04 -7.54 15.24
C PRO A 3 14.16 -6.46 14.16
N ARG A 4 13.67 -6.75 12.96
CA ARG A 4 13.68 -5.82 11.81
C ARG A 4 12.93 -4.49 12.10
N ASN A 5 12.24 -4.39 13.25
CA ASN A 5 11.52 -3.20 13.72
C ASN A 5 12.42 -2.11 14.31
N GLU A 6 13.65 -2.43 14.75
CA GLU A 6 14.52 -1.44 15.43
C GLU A 6 14.89 -0.26 14.53
N LYS A 7 14.99 -0.50 13.22
CA LYS A 7 15.32 0.51 12.21
C LYS A 7 14.09 1.11 11.52
N PHE A 8 12.88 0.68 11.87
CA PHE A 8 11.66 1.20 11.24
C PHE A 8 11.43 2.65 11.66
N ARG A 9 11.21 3.50 10.64
CA ARG A 9 10.81 4.90 10.77
C ARG A 9 9.87 5.21 9.62
N LEU A 10 8.82 6.00 9.89
CA LEU A 10 8.00 6.56 8.82
C LEU A 10 8.88 7.42 7.88
N PHE A 11 8.44 7.55 6.64
CA PHE A 11 9.08 8.32 5.56
C PHE A 11 10.56 7.95 5.29
N THR A 12 11.01 6.77 5.75
CA THR A 12 12.42 6.39 5.70
C THR A 12 12.61 4.99 5.12
N MET A 13 13.49 4.87 4.12
CA MET A 13 13.99 3.59 3.60
C MET A 13 14.93 2.90 4.60
N HIS A 14 14.81 1.58 4.70
CA HIS A 14 15.53 0.65 5.57
C HIS A 14 15.74 -0.73 4.87
N GLY A 15 16.49 -1.65 5.47
CA GLY A 15 16.74 -2.96 4.85
C GLY A 15 17.39 -2.87 3.46
N VAL A 16 16.99 -3.74 2.53
CA VAL A 16 17.49 -3.75 1.15
C VAL A 16 16.70 -2.74 0.32
N VAL A 17 17.36 -1.65 -0.08
CA VAL A 17 16.74 -0.55 -0.85
C VAL A 17 16.48 -0.93 -2.30
N GLN A 18 17.38 -1.70 -2.93
CA GLN A 18 17.24 -2.19 -4.30
C GLN A 18 17.20 -3.72 -4.36
N PRO A 19 16.02 -4.33 -4.14
CA PRO A 19 15.82 -5.77 -4.33
C PRO A 19 16.01 -6.20 -5.79
N PRO A 20 16.13 -7.51 -6.05
CA PRO A 20 16.17 -8.05 -7.42
C PRO A 20 14.93 -7.66 -8.24
N ILE A 21 15.12 -7.57 -9.54
CA ILE A 21 14.05 -7.35 -10.52
C ILE A 21 13.05 -8.52 -10.45
N GLY A 22 11.76 -8.22 -10.57
CA GLY A 22 10.66 -9.18 -10.57
C GLY A 22 10.13 -9.55 -9.18
N THR A 23 10.66 -8.97 -8.10
CA THR A 23 10.18 -9.25 -6.73
C THR A 23 9.17 -8.20 -6.24
N GLU A 24 8.28 -8.62 -5.33
CA GLU A 24 7.32 -7.71 -4.71
C GLU A 24 8.00 -6.57 -3.95
N GLU A 25 9.14 -6.85 -3.32
CA GLU A 25 9.93 -5.84 -2.61
C GLU A 25 10.48 -4.77 -3.55
N ARG A 26 10.86 -5.13 -4.79
CA ARG A 26 11.32 -4.15 -5.80
C ARG A 26 10.21 -3.16 -6.13
N ILE A 27 9.02 -3.67 -6.39
CA ILE A 27 7.83 -2.89 -6.70
C ILE A 27 7.50 -1.96 -5.53
N ARG A 28 7.36 -2.53 -4.32
CA ARG A 28 7.07 -1.81 -3.09
C ARG A 28 8.02 -0.64 -2.85
N ASN A 29 9.32 -0.90 -2.95
CA ASN A 29 10.34 0.11 -2.71
C ASN A 29 10.27 1.20 -3.79
N GLY A 30 10.05 0.85 -5.06
CA GLY A 30 9.82 1.81 -6.14
C GLY A 30 8.62 2.72 -5.89
N LEU A 31 7.48 2.14 -5.51
CA LEU A 31 6.27 2.89 -5.15
C LEU A 31 6.53 3.83 -3.95
N PHE A 32 7.19 3.33 -2.91
CA PHE A 32 7.52 4.15 -1.74
C PHE A 32 8.43 5.33 -2.09
N MET A 33 9.45 5.12 -2.94
CA MET A 33 10.32 6.20 -3.43
C MET A 33 9.56 7.23 -4.26
N ALA A 34 8.51 6.83 -4.99
CA ALA A 34 7.62 7.77 -5.67
C ALA A 34 6.83 8.68 -4.72
N GLY A 35 6.72 8.29 -3.44
CA GLY A 35 6.15 9.09 -2.37
C GLY A 35 4.61 9.19 -2.35
N SER A 36 3.93 8.93 -3.46
CA SER A 36 2.46 8.92 -3.50
C SER A 36 1.87 8.04 -4.60
N LEU A 37 0.61 7.62 -4.39
CA LEU A 37 -0.23 6.94 -5.37
C LEU A 37 -1.41 7.83 -5.77
N ASN A 38 -1.65 7.94 -7.08
CA ASN A 38 -2.80 8.63 -7.66
C ASN A 38 -3.84 7.59 -8.08
N LEU A 39 -4.89 7.45 -7.28
CA LEU A 39 -6.00 6.54 -7.52
C LEU A 39 -6.95 7.11 -8.58
N ILE A 40 -7.06 6.40 -9.70
CA ILE A 40 -7.88 6.75 -10.85
C ILE A 40 -9.13 5.86 -10.89
N LEU A 41 -10.31 6.48 -10.87
CA LEU A 41 -11.61 5.82 -11.09
C LEU A 41 -12.20 6.33 -12.42
N GLY A 42 -12.12 5.54 -13.48
CA GLY A 42 -12.53 6.00 -14.81
C GLY A 42 -11.47 6.92 -15.42
N GLU A 43 -11.86 8.14 -15.82
CA GLU A 43 -10.97 9.11 -16.48
C GLU A 43 -10.40 10.16 -15.51
N ASP A 44 -10.91 10.24 -14.27
CA ASP A 44 -10.53 11.28 -13.31
C ASP A 44 -9.67 10.75 -12.15
N VAL A 45 -8.67 11.53 -11.76
CA VAL A 45 -7.93 11.31 -10.50
C VAL A 45 -8.90 11.50 -9.35
N THR A 46 -9.18 10.42 -8.65
CA THR A 46 -10.17 10.44 -7.57
C THR A 46 -9.52 10.74 -6.24
N LYS A 47 -8.31 10.21 -5.98
CA LYS A 47 -7.59 10.43 -4.70
C LYS A 47 -6.08 10.38 -4.87
N LYS A 48 -5.37 11.26 -4.16
CA LYS A 48 -3.91 11.19 -3.96
C LYS A 48 -3.63 10.65 -2.56
N ILE A 49 -2.84 9.58 -2.50
CA ILE A 49 -2.46 8.90 -1.26
C ILE A 49 -0.96 9.12 -1.06
N ARG A 50 -0.58 9.86 -0.01
CA ARG A 50 0.82 10.03 0.38
C ARG A 50 1.29 8.77 1.10
N LEU A 51 2.39 8.19 0.64
CA LEU A 51 3.00 7.03 1.27
C LEU A 51 3.85 7.46 2.47
N ALA A 52 3.63 6.79 3.60
CA ALA A 52 4.27 7.11 4.87
C ALA A 52 5.12 5.97 5.41
N ALA A 53 4.88 4.72 5.00
CA ALA A 53 5.76 3.62 5.33
C ALA A 53 5.72 2.52 4.27
N TYR A 54 6.79 1.73 4.25
CA TYR A 54 6.83 0.44 3.60
C TYR A 54 7.34 -0.61 4.61
N GLU A 55 6.94 -1.87 4.44
CA GLU A 55 7.17 -2.94 5.44
C GLU A 55 6.71 -2.54 6.87
N MET A 56 5.62 -1.80 6.98
CA MET A 56 5.17 -1.25 8.27
C MET A 56 4.84 -2.38 9.25
N PRO A 57 5.55 -2.47 10.40
CA PRO A 57 5.32 -3.53 11.36
C PRO A 57 4.02 -3.30 12.11
N LEU A 58 3.21 -4.35 12.23
CA LEU A 58 1.95 -4.32 12.97
C LEU A 58 2.09 -4.75 14.44
N ALA A 59 3.28 -5.10 14.90
CA ALA A 59 3.53 -5.40 16.32
C ALA A 59 4.95 -5.02 16.72
N LYS A 60 5.13 -4.65 17.99
CA LYS A 60 6.42 -4.23 18.56
C LYS A 60 7.51 -5.31 18.44
N ILE A 61 7.13 -6.59 18.52
CA ILE A 61 8.03 -7.73 18.36
C ILE A 61 7.48 -8.62 17.24
N THR A 62 8.12 -8.61 16.06
CA THR A 62 7.81 -9.58 15.00
C THR A 62 9.10 -10.19 14.46
N THR A 63 9.23 -11.51 14.54
CA THR A 63 10.28 -12.28 13.86
C THR A 63 9.87 -12.65 12.43
N SER A 64 8.57 -12.73 12.12
CA SER A 64 8.01 -12.80 10.77
C SER A 64 6.50 -12.50 10.77
N GLY A 65 5.96 -12.02 9.64
CA GLY A 65 4.59 -12.33 9.21
C GLY A 65 3.45 -11.31 9.36
N LYS A 66 3.66 -10.09 9.89
CA LYS A 66 2.61 -9.07 9.94
C LYS A 66 3.14 -7.68 9.62
N ARG A 67 3.38 -7.44 8.34
CA ARG A 67 3.75 -6.12 7.84
C ARG A 67 2.75 -5.71 6.79
N ILE A 68 2.39 -4.45 6.82
CA ILE A 68 1.72 -3.84 5.70
C ILE A 68 2.81 -3.50 4.67
N ASP A 69 2.63 -3.90 3.42
CA ASP A 69 3.60 -3.60 2.37
C ASP A 69 3.81 -2.10 2.22
N LEU A 70 2.70 -1.35 2.10
CA LEU A 70 2.68 0.10 2.03
C LEU A 70 1.56 0.68 2.89
N PHE A 71 1.90 1.68 3.70
CA PHE A 71 0.95 2.48 4.46
C PHE A 71 1.00 3.93 4.00
N GLY A 72 -0.16 4.56 3.89
CA GLY A 72 -0.28 5.96 3.48
C GLY A 72 -1.54 6.62 4.00
N TYR A 73 -1.75 7.89 3.62
CA TYR A 73 -2.96 8.65 3.95
C TYR A 73 -3.35 9.61 2.84
N ASP A 74 -4.65 9.94 2.73
CA ASP A 74 -5.16 10.96 1.79
C ASP A 74 -5.28 12.35 2.44
N LYS A 75 -5.73 13.34 1.64
CA LYS A 75 -5.90 14.74 2.09
C LYS A 75 -6.88 14.89 3.26
N ASP A 76 -7.79 13.93 3.43
CA ASP A 76 -8.79 13.89 4.49
C ASP A 76 -8.28 13.06 5.68
N HIS A 77 -6.98 12.74 5.69
CA HIS A 77 -6.25 11.95 6.68
C HIS A 77 -6.81 10.55 6.89
N ASN A 78 -7.50 9.98 5.88
CA ASN A 78 -7.90 8.58 5.96
C ASN A 78 -6.67 7.68 5.78
N PRO A 79 -6.41 6.74 6.70
CA PRO A 79 -5.30 5.80 6.56
C PRO A 79 -5.58 4.75 5.48
N TYR A 80 -4.55 4.37 4.72
CA TYR A 80 -4.59 3.34 3.69
C TYR A 80 -3.64 2.20 4.03
N ILE A 81 -4.17 0.97 3.99
CA ILE A 81 -3.39 -0.26 3.92
C ILE A 81 -3.34 -0.68 2.46
N ILE A 82 -2.13 -0.83 1.92
CA ILE A 82 -1.90 -1.26 0.54
C ILE A 82 -1.08 -2.55 0.59
N GLU A 83 -1.69 -3.64 0.12
CA GLU A 83 -1.07 -4.97 -0.05
C GLU A 83 -0.70 -5.16 -1.51
N LEU A 84 0.49 -5.67 -1.78
CA LEU A 84 0.98 -5.92 -3.13
C LEU A 84 0.84 -7.40 -3.49
N LYS A 85 0.68 -7.68 -4.79
CA LYS A 85 0.88 -9.02 -5.34
C LYS A 85 1.62 -8.94 -6.66
N THR A 86 2.57 -9.84 -6.87
CA THR A 86 3.13 -10.09 -8.21
C THR A 86 2.14 -10.87 -9.05
N GLY A 87 2.26 -10.80 -10.37
CA GLY A 87 1.30 -11.49 -11.24
C GLY A 87 1.50 -13.01 -11.31
N ASP A 88 2.54 -13.54 -10.69
CA ASP A 88 2.79 -14.98 -10.53
C ASP A 88 2.57 -15.44 -9.09
N ALA A 89 2.02 -14.58 -8.23
CA ALA A 89 1.54 -14.95 -6.92
C ALA A 89 0.41 -15.99 -7.02
N ASN A 90 0.43 -16.96 -6.11
CA ASN A 90 -0.55 -18.05 -6.03
C ASN A 90 -1.66 -17.79 -5.01
N ASP A 91 -1.53 -16.75 -4.18
CA ASP A 91 -2.54 -16.40 -3.18
C ASP A 91 -3.86 -16.08 -3.85
N GLU A 92 -4.95 -16.71 -3.42
CA GLU A 92 -6.27 -16.37 -3.95
C GLU A 92 -6.76 -15.03 -3.40
N ILE A 93 -7.48 -14.26 -4.22
CA ILE A 93 -8.03 -12.93 -3.84
C ILE A 93 -8.79 -12.96 -2.49
N PRO A 94 -9.64 -13.96 -2.17
CA PRO A 94 -10.29 -14.05 -0.87
C PRO A 94 -9.31 -14.15 0.32
N GLU A 95 -8.19 -14.84 0.16
CA GLU A 95 -7.17 -14.97 1.21
C GLU A 95 -6.43 -13.65 1.43
N VAL A 96 -6.09 -12.95 0.34
CA VAL A 96 -5.50 -11.60 0.41
C VAL A 96 -6.46 -10.63 1.11
N ILE A 97 -7.77 -10.72 0.83
CA ILE A 97 -8.79 -9.90 1.48
C ILE A 97 -8.91 -10.24 2.98
N LYS A 98 -8.83 -11.51 3.36
CA LYS A 98 -8.78 -11.90 4.79
C LYS A 98 -7.54 -11.33 5.48
N GLN A 99 -6.39 -11.38 4.81
CA GLN A 99 -5.13 -10.86 5.31
C GLN A 99 -5.21 -9.34 5.56
N ILE A 100 -5.68 -8.56 4.58
CA ILE A 100 -5.75 -7.09 4.72
C ILE A 100 -6.78 -6.65 5.77
N ASN A 101 -7.91 -7.36 5.90
CA ASN A 101 -8.87 -7.12 6.99
C ASN A 101 -8.25 -7.44 8.36
N ARG A 102 -7.41 -8.48 8.45
CA ARG A 102 -6.65 -8.76 9.67
C ARG A 102 -5.67 -7.64 9.98
N TYR A 103 -5.02 -7.05 8.97
CA TYR A 103 -4.11 -5.93 9.19
C TYR A 103 -4.81 -4.71 9.77
N GLU A 104 -5.99 -4.35 9.26
CA GLU A 104 -6.82 -3.27 9.80
C GLU A 104 -7.10 -3.45 11.30
N SER A 105 -7.55 -4.63 11.71
CA SER A 105 -7.85 -4.90 13.13
C SER A 105 -6.64 -4.72 14.06
N ILE A 106 -5.42 -4.92 13.55
CA ILE A 106 -4.18 -4.79 14.32
C ILE A 106 -3.61 -3.36 14.21
N LEU A 107 -3.86 -2.69 13.10
CA LEU A 107 -3.45 -1.30 12.87
C LEU A 107 -4.25 -0.33 13.75
N ASN A 108 -5.56 -0.53 13.87
CA ASN A 108 -6.45 0.40 14.60
C ASN A 108 -5.95 0.76 16.01
N PRO A 109 -5.54 -0.20 16.86
CA PRO A 109 -4.99 0.12 18.19
C PRO A 109 -3.70 0.95 18.19
N ILE A 110 -2.92 0.95 17.10
CA ILE A 110 -1.63 1.65 17.01
C ILE A 110 -1.70 2.94 16.20
N LEU A 111 -2.86 3.31 15.63
CA LEU A 111 -3.01 4.52 14.81
C LEU A 111 -2.64 5.81 15.54
N ASN A 112 -2.87 5.89 16.86
CA ASN A 112 -2.45 7.05 17.66
C ASN A 112 -0.92 7.21 17.68
N ASP A 113 -0.18 6.11 17.78
CA ASP A 113 1.29 6.13 17.76
C ASP A 113 1.80 6.52 16.37
N VAL A 114 1.13 6.04 15.32
CA VAL A 114 1.43 6.40 13.92
C VAL A 114 1.17 7.87 13.66
N GLU A 115 0.01 8.39 14.09
CA GLU A 115 -0.35 9.79 13.98
C GLU A 115 0.70 10.67 14.67
N LYS A 116 1.04 10.36 15.93
CA LYS A 116 2.08 11.06 16.67
C LYS A 116 3.41 11.08 15.92
N ALA A 117 3.84 9.95 15.37
CA ALA A 117 5.07 9.88 14.59
C ALA A 117 5.00 10.73 13.31
N ILE A 118 3.84 10.83 12.64
CA ILE A 118 3.65 11.72 11.48
C ILE A 118 3.76 13.18 11.91
N LYS A 119 3.09 13.59 12.99
CA LYS A 119 3.14 14.95 13.54
C LYS A 119 4.58 15.37 13.82
N GLU A 120 5.31 14.54 14.55
CA GLU A 120 6.69 14.81 14.96
C GLU A 120 7.65 14.89 13.78
N GLN A 121 7.49 14.03 12.76
CA GLN A 121 8.39 14.02 11.61
C GLN A 121 8.09 15.10 10.57
N LEU A 122 6.83 15.52 10.44
CA LEU A 122 6.41 16.51 9.44
C LEU A 122 6.13 17.89 10.03
N PHE A 123 6.21 18.06 11.35
CA PHE A 123 5.86 19.28 12.07
C PHE A 123 4.41 19.74 11.80
N LEU A 124 3.47 18.80 11.84
CA LEU A 124 2.04 19.02 11.54
C LEU A 124 1.17 18.84 12.79
N ASP A 125 1.15 19.83 13.69
CA ASP A 125 0.47 19.69 14.99
C ASP A 125 -1.04 19.39 14.88
N GLU A 126 -1.70 19.91 13.84
CA GLU A 126 -3.13 19.74 13.57
C GLU A 126 -3.49 18.47 12.79
N PHE A 127 -2.49 17.66 12.38
CA PHE A 127 -2.77 16.41 11.65
C PHE A 127 -3.59 15.45 12.51
N GLU A 128 -4.59 14.76 11.97
CA GLU A 128 -5.37 13.79 12.76
C GLU A 128 -5.80 12.68 11.83
N LEU A 129 -5.32 11.45 12.08
CA LEU A 129 -5.75 10.31 11.27
C LEU A 129 -7.20 10.01 11.61
N THR A 130 -8.01 9.74 10.60
CA THR A 130 -9.34 9.15 10.84
C THR A 130 -9.18 7.71 11.35
N ARG A 131 -10.28 7.12 11.79
CA ARG A 131 -10.36 5.68 12.13
C ARG A 131 -11.03 4.87 11.02
N ASP A 132 -11.23 5.48 9.86
CA ASP A 132 -11.82 4.87 8.66
C ASP A 132 -10.71 4.37 7.74
N VAL A 133 -10.21 3.16 8.02
CA VAL A 133 -9.10 2.54 7.29
C VAL A 133 -9.55 2.06 5.92
N LYS A 134 -8.90 2.60 4.88
CA LYS A 134 -9.09 2.20 3.49
C LYS A 134 -8.11 1.09 3.12
N LYS A 135 -8.54 0.22 2.21
CA LYS A 135 -7.83 -1.02 1.87
C LYS A 135 -7.69 -1.15 0.37
N ILE A 136 -6.45 -1.32 -0.09
CA ILE A 136 -6.09 -1.51 -1.49
C ILE A 136 -5.31 -2.82 -1.62
N VAL A 137 -5.70 -3.65 -2.58
CA VAL A 137 -4.82 -4.70 -3.11
C VAL A 137 -4.34 -4.20 -4.46
N LEU A 138 -3.03 -4.03 -4.62
CA LEU A 138 -2.42 -3.55 -5.85
C LEU A 138 -1.62 -4.69 -6.51
N ALA A 139 -2.03 -5.07 -7.71
CA ALA A 139 -1.40 -6.16 -8.45
C ALA A 139 -1.43 -5.92 -9.96
N PRO A 140 -0.59 -6.60 -10.77
CA PRO A 140 -0.75 -6.62 -12.21
C PRO A 140 -2.15 -7.10 -12.62
N ALA A 141 -2.67 -6.60 -13.74
CA ALA A 141 -3.94 -7.10 -14.29
C ALA A 141 -3.95 -8.63 -14.47
N LYS A 142 -2.80 -9.23 -14.83
CA LYS A 142 -2.64 -10.69 -14.99
C LYS A 142 -2.94 -11.48 -13.70
N TYR A 143 -2.71 -10.90 -12.53
CA TYR A 143 -3.05 -11.53 -11.25
C TYR A 143 -4.57 -11.73 -11.17
N TYR A 144 -5.35 -10.67 -11.40
CA TYR A 144 -6.81 -10.73 -11.30
C TYR A 144 -7.46 -11.63 -12.33
N THR A 145 -6.89 -11.74 -13.55
CA THR A 145 -7.43 -12.62 -14.59
C THR A 145 -7.15 -14.11 -14.38
N LYS A 146 -6.16 -14.46 -13.53
CA LYS A 146 -5.84 -15.87 -13.21
C LYS A 146 -6.81 -16.48 -12.19
N HIS A 147 -7.54 -15.66 -11.45
CA HIS A 147 -8.46 -16.12 -10.41
C HIS A 147 -9.92 -16.00 -10.89
N ASP A 148 -10.71 -17.07 -10.73
CA ASP A 148 -12.15 -17.08 -11.01
C ASP A 148 -12.93 -16.35 -9.90
N TRP A 149 -12.70 -15.05 -9.78
CA TRP A 149 -13.24 -14.23 -8.71
C TRP A 149 -14.19 -13.15 -9.23
N LYS A 150 -15.33 -12.98 -8.55
CA LYS A 150 -16.36 -12.01 -8.90
C LYS A 150 -16.14 -10.68 -8.12
N PRO A 151 -15.91 -9.54 -8.82
CA PRO A 151 -15.64 -8.21 -8.26
C PRO A 151 -16.54 -7.72 -7.13
N HIS A 152 -17.79 -8.18 -7.12
CA HIS A 152 -18.87 -7.57 -6.36
C HIS A 152 -19.05 -8.12 -4.93
N LYS A 153 -18.20 -9.07 -4.49
CA LYS A 153 -18.43 -9.78 -3.21
C LYS A 153 -17.85 -9.10 -1.96
N ASN A 154 -16.99 -8.10 -2.09
CA ASN A 154 -16.36 -7.46 -0.92
C ASN A 154 -16.51 -5.93 -0.97
N LYS A 155 -17.50 -5.40 -0.26
CA LYS A 155 -17.65 -3.97 0.00
C LYS A 155 -16.50 -3.53 0.92
N GLY A 156 -15.67 -2.58 0.49
CA GLY A 156 -14.61 -1.99 1.33
C GLY A 156 -13.16 -2.37 1.02
N VAL A 157 -12.87 -3.15 -0.04
CA VAL A 157 -11.51 -3.32 -0.58
C VAL A 157 -11.48 -2.93 -2.05
N LEU A 158 -10.57 -2.03 -2.40
CA LEU A 158 -10.29 -1.67 -3.78
C LEU A 158 -9.21 -2.59 -4.35
N LEU A 159 -9.50 -3.19 -5.49
CA LEU A 159 -8.50 -3.91 -6.28
C LEU A 159 -7.99 -2.95 -7.34
N CYS A 160 -6.68 -2.75 -7.36
CA CYS A 160 -6.04 -1.75 -8.21
C CYS A 160 -4.94 -2.40 -9.05
N TYR A 161 -4.69 -1.84 -10.23
CA TYR A 161 -3.59 -2.23 -11.09
C TYR A 161 -2.89 -1.00 -11.66
N LEU A 162 -1.62 -1.14 -12.02
CA LEU A 162 -0.93 -0.12 -12.81
C LEU A 162 -1.30 -0.23 -14.28
N ARG A 163 -1.29 0.88 -15.03
CA ARG A 163 -1.71 0.89 -16.43
C ARG A 163 -1.03 -0.23 -17.24
N LYS A 164 -1.84 -0.84 -18.10
CA LYS A 164 -1.77 -2.22 -18.64
C LYS A 164 -0.50 -2.58 -19.43
N ASP A 165 0.43 -1.66 -19.58
CA ASP A 165 1.54 -1.66 -20.53
C ASP A 165 2.91 -1.45 -19.88
N LYS A 166 3.01 -1.19 -18.57
CA LYS A 166 4.30 -0.96 -17.91
C LYS A 166 4.72 -2.10 -17.01
N ASP A 167 5.89 -2.63 -17.32
CA ASP A 167 6.65 -3.54 -16.46
C ASP A 167 6.87 -2.86 -15.10
N LEU A 168 6.39 -3.48 -14.02
CA LEU A 168 6.45 -2.89 -12.68
C LEU A 168 7.91 -2.68 -12.21
N ASP A 169 8.85 -3.37 -12.84
CA ASP A 169 10.26 -3.27 -12.53
C ASP A 169 10.89 -1.91 -12.94
N GLY A 170 10.28 -1.18 -13.87
CA GLY A 170 10.73 0.13 -14.36
C GLY A 170 10.18 1.35 -13.58
N LEU A 171 9.24 1.15 -12.63
CA LEU A 171 8.61 2.27 -11.91
C LEU A 171 9.57 3.09 -11.06
N ALA A 172 10.66 2.50 -10.57
CA ALA A 172 11.66 3.23 -9.80
C ALA A 172 12.46 4.23 -10.66
N GLU A 173 12.49 4.04 -11.98
CA GLU A 173 13.30 4.84 -12.91
C GLU A 173 12.49 5.92 -13.64
N GLU A 174 11.16 5.78 -13.71
CA GLU A 174 10.28 6.70 -14.44
C GLU A 174 9.62 7.80 -13.58
N VAL A 175 9.87 7.86 -12.26
CA VAL A 175 9.39 8.98 -11.43
C VAL A 175 10.29 10.21 -11.59
N SER A 176 10.50 10.65 -12.84
CA SER A 176 11.07 11.96 -13.13
C SER A 176 9.93 12.92 -13.50
N GLY A 177 9.50 13.74 -12.54
CA GLY A 177 8.59 14.86 -12.80
C GLY A 177 7.09 14.59 -12.60
N GLU A 178 6.65 13.36 -12.31
CA GLU A 178 5.25 13.10 -11.91
C GLU A 178 5.03 13.28 -10.41
N GLU A 179 3.89 13.84 -10.03
CA GLU A 179 3.41 13.97 -8.65
C GLU A 179 2.87 12.63 -8.06
N GLY A 180 3.56 11.50 -8.31
CA GLY A 180 3.19 10.17 -7.80
C GLY A 180 2.70 9.17 -8.87
N VAL A 181 2.60 7.89 -8.49
CA VAL A 181 2.29 6.78 -9.41
C VAL A 181 0.80 6.58 -9.60
N SER A 182 0.32 6.55 -10.84
CA SER A 182 -1.10 6.32 -11.16
C SER A 182 -1.50 4.85 -11.05
N VAL A 183 -2.53 4.56 -10.25
CA VAL A 183 -3.14 3.23 -10.05
C VAL A 183 -4.62 3.27 -10.44
N TYR A 184 -5.10 2.24 -11.13
CA TYR A 184 -6.44 2.15 -11.71
C TYR A 184 -7.29 1.12 -10.97
N VAL A 185 -8.53 1.47 -10.66
CA VAL A 185 -9.46 0.56 -9.98
C VAL A 185 -9.99 -0.52 -10.94
N TYR A 186 -9.79 -1.79 -10.58
CA TYR A 186 -10.28 -2.97 -11.29
C TYR A 186 -11.74 -3.29 -10.96
N ASN A 187 -12.12 -3.28 -9.68
CA ASN A 187 -13.49 -3.49 -9.23
C ASN A 187 -14.19 -2.15 -9.02
N LYS A 188 -14.91 -1.65 -10.03
CA LYS A 188 -15.82 -0.52 -9.81
C LYS A 188 -16.83 -0.91 -8.73
N GLN A 189 -16.77 -0.25 -7.58
CA GLN A 189 -17.87 -0.27 -6.61
C GLN A 189 -18.85 0.82 -7.07
N ASP A 190 -20.12 0.47 -7.22
CA ASP A 190 -21.17 1.48 -7.31
C ASP A 190 -21.17 2.22 -5.97
N TYR A 191 -20.69 3.46 -5.98
CA TYR A 191 -20.64 4.35 -4.81
C TYR A 191 -22.01 4.94 -4.50
#